data_AF-A0A964X7X3-F1
#
_entry.id   AF-A0A964X7X3-F1
#
_cell.length_a   1.000
_cell.length_b   1.000
_cell.length_c   1.000
_cell.angle_alpha   90.00
_cell.angle_beta   90.00
_cell.angle_gamma   90.00
#
_symmetry.space_group_name_H-M   'P 1'
#
loop_
_entity.id
_entity.type
_entity.pdbx_description
1 polymer ?
#
loop_
_entity_poly.entity_id
_entity_poly.type
_entity_poly.pdbx_seq_one_letter_code
_entity_poly.pdbx_strand_id
1 'polypeptide(L)'
;MKRVLVRAMLAAILLAAAQVHAQPLDDDSVAALERFYEDFNGDEWSRNDGWMDPEIDPCDWYGVGCDTWGGEFVIRTLTLPGNNLSGDWSGTDIFEYVISSIDLRDNALTGSLSRLPQPVEIVLLSGNDLSGTLPERPSNYGDSLYELDLARNDIQGAVPQSWRQLDVPYLDLSGNRLTQGWQNALLAAQNYINIADNEFSGSLDEAGVVVTHLLDHNDSVTAGGINLCWNDFSITSEIKIDQIEQRHVGGANFLDCLGRQRAELNAGISGSWFDPSRSGEGISSHLLESGGVLLYHFGFDGAGRQHWLIGVGQESGRTLHWTDRIISTSGRFGDGMVDEESGGIGFGIDWRIDRLGADLVQIERVYADFSGCPLDPPTPMPCAARMHSNRFDYDRLSELAGTRCDNQHPLQHLSGAWFDSERSGEGFVVEVLEDGRGLVYWFTYRPDESMHQAWMIGTGDFDGQTLSIDEMIRPIGGAWGEDFNPDAVVDQPWGSLTLDFTDGESGHAYWDSIDPAYGSGDHPIERLSRVRLAECH
;
A
#
# COMPACT_ATOMS: atom_id res chain seq x y z
N MET A 1 -34.19 50.50 2.98
CA MET A 1 -33.03 51.21 3.59
C MET A 1 -33.07 51.24 5.14
N LYS A 2 -33.46 50.16 5.82
CA LYS A 2 -33.32 50.00 7.28
C LYS A 2 -33.11 48.52 7.64
N ARG A 3 -32.02 47.91 7.15
CA ARG A 3 -31.54 46.57 7.59
C ARG A 3 -30.02 46.36 7.50
N VAL A 4 -29.23 47.43 7.27
CA VAL A 4 -27.76 47.31 7.09
C VAL A 4 -26.95 47.84 8.29
N LEU A 5 -27.57 48.40 9.33
CA LEU A 5 -26.83 49.14 10.38
C LEU A 5 -26.83 48.53 11.80
N VAL A 6 -27.18 47.26 11.98
CA VAL A 6 -27.10 46.60 13.32
C VAL A 6 -26.01 45.53 13.41
N ARG A 7 -25.22 45.29 12.35
CA ARG A 7 -24.09 44.34 12.37
C ARG A 7 -22.72 44.94 12.76
N ALA A 8 -22.64 46.22 13.09
CA ALA A 8 -21.36 46.90 13.32
C ALA A 8 -21.08 47.31 14.79
N MET A 9 -21.90 46.92 15.77
CA MET A 9 -21.70 47.30 17.18
C MET A 9 -21.93 46.15 18.17
N LEU A 10 -21.50 44.94 17.80
CA LEU A 10 -21.35 43.80 18.71
C LEU A 10 -20.13 42.94 18.34
N ALA A 11 -19.09 43.57 17.77
CA ALA A 11 -17.82 42.93 17.41
C ALA A 11 -16.66 43.36 18.33
N ALA A 12 -16.95 43.93 19.51
CA ALA A 12 -15.93 44.44 20.43
C ALA A 12 -16.03 43.90 21.87
N ILE A 13 -16.94 42.95 22.15
CA ILE A 13 -17.01 42.27 23.46
C ILE A 13 -17.35 40.80 23.21
N LEU A 14 -16.34 40.05 22.77
CA LEU A 14 -16.09 38.60 22.92
C LEU A 14 -14.86 38.23 22.06
N LEU A 15 -13.75 38.93 22.23
CA LEU A 15 -12.44 38.38 21.90
C LEU A 15 -11.97 37.57 23.11
N ALA A 16 -12.56 36.39 23.23
CA ALA A 16 -11.99 35.24 23.91
C ALA A 16 -12.44 34.00 23.13
N ALA A 17 -12.29 34.04 21.80
CA ALA A 17 -12.08 32.81 21.07
C ALA A 17 -10.66 32.39 21.46
N ALA A 18 -10.52 31.23 22.11
CA ALA A 18 -9.22 30.67 22.44
C ALA A 18 -8.38 30.61 21.15
N GLN A 19 -7.42 31.52 21.02
CA GLN A 19 -6.30 31.29 20.13
C GLN A 19 -5.65 30.02 20.66
N VAL A 20 -5.59 28.98 19.82
CA VAL A 20 -4.83 27.79 20.13
C VAL A 20 -3.38 28.26 20.22
N HIS A 21 -2.87 28.38 21.44
CA HIS A 21 -1.48 28.77 21.65
C HIS A 21 -0.65 27.50 21.47
N ALA A 22 0.36 27.56 20.60
CA ALA A 22 1.43 26.58 20.56
C ALA A 22 2.06 26.47 21.96
N GLN A 23 2.20 25.25 22.50
CA GLN A 23 2.92 25.07 23.76
C GLN A 23 4.41 25.35 23.53
N PRO A 24 5.06 26.16 24.38
CA PRO A 24 6.51 26.35 24.32
C PRO A 24 7.21 25.02 24.57
N LEU A 25 8.43 24.89 24.04
CA LEU A 25 9.34 23.81 24.40
C LEU A 25 9.83 24.06 25.84
N ASP A 26 9.12 23.47 26.79
CA ASP A 26 9.37 23.51 28.23
C ASP A 26 9.34 22.10 28.83
N ASP A 27 9.55 22.00 30.15
CA ASP A 27 9.57 20.73 30.88
C ASP A 27 8.29 19.90 30.67
N ASP A 28 7.13 20.54 30.47
CA ASP A 28 5.85 19.85 30.25
C ASP A 28 5.79 19.22 28.85
N SER A 29 6.29 19.92 27.83
CA SER A 29 6.38 19.41 26.45
C SER A 29 7.40 18.27 26.31
N VAL A 30 8.52 18.35 27.02
CA VAL A 30 9.51 17.26 27.06
C VAL A 30 8.93 16.05 27.77
N ALA A 31 8.26 16.26 28.91
CA ALA A 31 7.56 15.17 29.61
C ALA A 31 6.45 14.53 28.77
N ALA A 32 5.81 15.27 27.86
CA ALA A 32 4.84 14.71 26.93
C ALA A 32 5.50 13.80 25.87
N LEU A 33 6.67 14.17 25.36
CA LEU A 33 7.47 13.29 24.50
C LEU A 33 7.95 12.04 25.26
N GLU A 34 8.45 12.19 26.48
CA GLU A 34 8.87 11.04 27.31
C GLU A 34 7.68 10.09 27.59
N ARG A 35 6.50 10.63 27.90
CA ARG A 35 5.27 9.81 28.01
C ARG A 35 4.93 9.13 26.69
N PHE A 36 5.01 9.84 25.57
CA PHE A 36 4.79 9.26 24.25
C PHE A 36 5.75 8.09 23.98
N TYR A 37 7.03 8.23 24.34
CA TYR A 37 8.00 7.15 24.24
C TYR A 37 7.59 5.93 25.07
N GLU A 38 7.21 6.13 26.33
CA GLU A 38 6.79 5.05 27.22
C GLU A 38 5.49 4.37 26.77
N ASP A 39 4.46 5.17 26.41
CA ASP A 39 3.12 4.69 26.05
C ASP A 39 3.11 3.90 24.73
N PHE A 40 4.04 4.20 23.81
CA PHE A 40 4.15 3.55 22.50
C PHE A 40 5.33 2.59 22.37
N ASN A 41 5.84 2.10 23.49
CA ASN A 41 6.86 1.06 23.56
C ASN A 41 8.19 1.43 22.88
N GLY A 42 8.69 2.62 23.21
CA GLY A 42 9.90 3.25 22.66
C GLY A 42 11.16 2.39 22.59
N ASP A 43 11.31 1.45 23.52
CA ASP A 43 12.47 0.56 23.58
C ASP A 43 12.51 -0.46 22.44
N GLU A 44 11.36 -0.76 21.82
CA GLU A 44 11.20 -1.74 20.72
C GLU A 44 11.03 -1.10 19.33
N TRP A 45 11.19 0.22 19.25
CA TRP A 45 11.14 0.93 17.98
C TRP A 45 12.33 0.54 17.08
N SER A 46 12.11 0.57 15.76
CA SER A 46 13.18 0.30 14.79
C SER A 46 14.32 1.32 14.90
N ARG A 47 13.99 2.58 15.17
CA ARG A 47 14.92 3.66 15.53
C ARG A 47 14.34 4.50 16.66
N ASN A 48 15.13 4.68 17.70
CA ASN A 48 14.85 5.53 18.85
C ASN A 48 16.05 6.40 19.24
N ASP A 49 16.89 6.76 18.28
CA ASP A 49 18.15 7.49 18.55
C ASP A 49 17.89 8.77 19.39
N GLY A 50 18.61 8.89 20.50
CA GLY A 50 18.59 10.06 21.38
C GLY A 50 17.44 10.14 22.37
N TRP A 51 16.34 9.40 22.16
CA TRP A 51 15.20 9.40 23.07
C TRP A 51 15.62 8.98 24.48
N MET A 52 15.05 9.65 25.48
CA MET A 52 15.32 9.43 26.92
C MET A 52 16.77 9.66 27.36
N ASP A 53 17.66 10.15 26.49
CA ASP A 53 19.02 10.53 26.87
C ASP A 53 19.03 11.99 27.39
N PRO A 54 19.31 12.21 28.69
CA PRO A 54 19.32 13.56 29.27
C PRO A 54 20.47 14.45 28.76
N GLU A 55 21.45 13.89 28.04
CA GLU A 55 22.55 14.66 27.43
C GLU A 55 22.23 15.15 26.00
N ILE A 56 21.15 14.65 25.38
CA ILE A 56 20.75 14.99 24.02
C ILE A 56 19.55 15.93 24.06
N ASP A 57 19.64 17.05 23.33
CA ASP A 57 18.52 17.99 23.21
C ASP A 57 17.31 17.27 22.58
N PRO A 58 16.09 17.41 23.13
CA PRO A 58 14.89 16.77 22.57
C PRO A 58 14.63 17.08 21.11
N CYS A 59 15.12 18.22 20.61
CA CYS A 59 15.04 18.58 19.20
C CYS A 59 15.99 17.81 18.29
N ASP A 60 16.96 17.09 18.86
CA ASP A 60 17.88 16.17 18.17
C ASP A 60 17.44 14.70 18.31
N TRP A 61 16.34 14.42 19.03
CA TRP A 61 15.76 13.06 19.08
C TRP A 61 15.24 12.65 17.72
N TYR A 62 15.43 11.37 17.37
CA TYR A 62 14.98 10.86 16.08
C TYR A 62 13.49 11.12 15.87
N GLY A 63 13.15 11.76 14.75
CA GLY A 63 11.77 12.07 14.37
C GLY A 63 11.20 13.34 15.00
N VAL A 64 11.85 13.96 15.98
CA VAL A 64 11.39 15.23 16.57
C VAL A 64 11.95 16.40 15.77
N GLY A 65 11.10 17.37 15.43
CA GLY A 65 11.52 18.62 14.78
C GLY A 65 11.01 19.83 15.55
N CYS A 66 11.92 20.73 15.93
CA CYS A 66 11.59 21.97 16.63
C CYS A 66 11.79 23.20 15.74
N ASP A 67 11.05 24.28 16.00
CA ASP A 67 11.21 25.56 15.31
C ASP A 67 10.73 26.73 16.18
N THR A 68 10.99 27.97 15.75
CA THR A 68 10.45 29.18 16.39
C THR A 68 9.12 29.58 15.74
N TRP A 69 8.03 29.58 16.52
CA TRP A 69 6.70 30.00 16.08
C TRP A 69 6.13 31.08 17.00
N GLY A 70 5.69 32.21 16.43
CA GLY A 70 5.12 33.31 17.23
C GLY A 70 6.09 33.96 18.23
N GLY A 71 7.40 33.67 18.13
CA GLY A 71 8.43 34.14 19.07
C GLY A 71 8.80 33.14 20.17
N GLU A 72 8.10 32.00 20.24
CA GLU A 72 8.40 30.90 21.16
C GLU A 72 9.08 29.75 20.39
N PHE A 73 10.00 29.04 21.04
CA PHE A 73 10.59 27.81 20.50
C PHE A 73 9.67 26.64 20.87
N VAL A 74 9.28 25.81 19.90
CA VAL A 74 8.19 24.82 20.06
C VAL A 74 8.51 23.53 19.31
N ILE A 75 7.83 22.43 19.65
CA ILE A 75 7.85 21.21 18.85
C ILE A 75 6.96 21.42 17.62
N ARG A 76 7.58 21.43 16.45
CA ARG A 76 6.89 21.67 15.18
C ARG A 76 6.38 20.37 14.57
N THR A 77 7.20 19.33 14.57
CA THR A 77 6.90 18.05 13.91
C THR A 77 7.28 16.84 14.75
N LEU A 78 6.52 15.76 14.60
CA LEU A 78 6.87 14.41 15.06
C LEU A 78 6.70 13.44 13.87
N THR A 79 7.78 12.80 13.43
CA THR A 79 7.82 11.98 12.21
C THR A 79 8.50 10.64 12.48
N LEU A 80 7.69 9.61 12.70
CA LEU A 80 8.10 8.24 13.01
C LEU A 80 7.32 7.20 12.18
N PRO A 81 7.21 7.35 10.83
CA PRO A 81 6.51 6.38 10.01
C PRO A 81 7.28 5.05 9.96
N GLY A 82 6.58 3.91 9.90
CA GLY A 82 7.23 2.60 9.69
C GLY A 82 8.18 2.18 10.81
N ASN A 83 7.98 2.67 12.04
CA ASN A 83 8.98 2.60 13.11
C ASN A 83 8.62 1.61 14.23
N ASN A 84 7.66 0.73 13.98
CA ASN A 84 7.22 -0.32 14.91
C ASN A 84 6.64 0.23 16.24
N LEU A 85 6.04 1.43 16.23
CA LEU A 85 5.33 1.96 17.39
C LEU A 85 4.12 1.09 17.69
N SER A 86 3.92 0.73 18.96
CA SER A 86 2.78 -0.08 19.39
C SER A 86 2.26 0.40 20.74
N GLY A 87 0.94 0.50 20.88
CA GLY A 87 0.31 1.04 22.09
C GLY A 87 -1.13 1.49 21.86
N ASP A 88 -1.81 1.94 22.91
CA ASP A 88 -3.17 2.46 22.83
C ASP A 88 -3.14 3.99 22.60
N TRP A 89 -3.60 4.43 21.42
CA TRP A 89 -3.69 5.85 21.06
C TRP A 89 -4.73 6.62 21.89
N SER A 90 -5.63 5.91 22.58
CA SER A 90 -6.76 6.51 23.28
C SER A 90 -6.31 7.45 24.40
N GLY A 91 -6.55 8.74 24.21
CA GLY A 91 -6.30 9.74 25.25
C GLY A 91 -4.89 10.33 25.24
N THR A 92 -4.12 10.11 24.17
CA THR A 92 -2.85 10.80 23.98
C THR A 92 -3.01 12.32 24.03
N ASP A 93 -2.09 12.97 24.74
CA ASP A 93 -2.01 14.42 24.86
C ASP A 93 -1.08 15.05 23.80
N ILE A 94 -0.36 14.24 23.01
CA ILE A 94 0.71 14.71 22.10
C ILE A 94 0.25 15.77 21.08
N PHE A 95 -1.01 15.72 20.65
CA PHE A 95 -1.60 16.74 19.78
C PHE A 95 -1.55 18.16 20.36
N GLU A 96 -1.45 18.32 21.68
CA GLU A 96 -1.39 19.63 22.35
C GLU A 96 0.00 20.28 22.24
N TYR A 97 1.03 19.46 22.01
CA TYR A 97 2.43 19.87 22.07
C TYR A 97 3.07 20.00 20.69
N VAL A 98 2.51 19.32 19.67
CA VAL A 98 2.96 19.43 18.28
C VAL A 98 2.04 20.37 17.52
N ILE A 99 2.61 21.24 16.69
CA ILE A 99 1.81 22.30 16.05
C ILE A 99 1.65 22.19 14.54
N SER A 100 2.58 21.55 13.82
CA SER A 100 2.56 21.53 12.36
C SER A 100 2.23 20.14 11.81
N SER A 101 3.02 19.11 12.15
CA SER A 101 2.84 17.79 11.55
C SER A 101 3.10 16.64 12.52
N ILE A 102 2.19 15.67 12.55
CA ILE A 102 2.40 14.35 13.16
C ILE A 102 2.26 13.30 12.05
N ASP A 103 3.34 12.57 11.79
CA ASP A 103 3.39 11.46 10.84
C ASP A 103 3.81 10.18 11.57
N LEU A 104 2.83 9.33 11.83
CA LEU A 104 2.99 8.03 12.50
C LEU A 104 2.40 6.91 11.64
N ARG A 105 2.42 7.07 10.32
CA ARG A 105 1.90 6.07 9.38
C ARG A 105 2.63 4.74 9.49
N ASP A 106 1.94 3.66 9.13
CA ASP A 106 2.51 2.31 9.01
C ASP A 106 3.19 1.85 10.32
N ASN A 107 2.45 1.98 11.43
CA ASN A 107 2.83 1.48 12.76
C ASN A 107 1.75 0.51 13.27
N ALA A 108 1.86 0.06 14.52
CA ALA A 108 0.90 -0.85 15.17
C ALA A 108 0.11 -0.14 16.28
N LEU A 109 -0.30 1.11 16.05
CA LEU A 109 -1.08 1.87 17.02
C LEU A 109 -2.51 1.33 17.09
N THR A 110 -2.98 1.03 18.29
CA THR A 110 -4.34 0.56 18.57
C THR A 110 -5.16 1.64 19.27
N GLY A 111 -6.38 1.34 19.71
CA GLY A 111 -7.18 2.27 20.51
C GLY A 111 -8.16 3.07 19.66
N SER A 112 -8.46 4.30 20.06
CA SER A 112 -9.42 5.16 19.35
C SER A 112 -8.94 6.60 19.25
N LEU A 113 -9.35 7.29 18.18
CA LEU A 113 -9.18 8.73 18.04
C LEU A 113 -10.20 9.47 18.93
N SER A 114 -9.88 9.62 20.22
CA SER A 114 -10.82 10.15 21.22
C SER A 114 -11.15 11.64 21.07
N ARG A 115 -10.32 12.39 20.35
CA ARG A 115 -10.48 13.82 20.06
C ARG A 115 -9.90 14.16 18.69
N LEU A 116 -10.42 15.22 18.08
CA LEU A 116 -9.83 15.75 16.86
C LEU A 116 -8.46 16.38 17.15
N PRO A 117 -7.49 16.26 16.24
CA PRO A 117 -6.14 16.77 16.43
C PRO A 117 -6.11 18.30 16.33
N GLN A 118 -5.79 18.97 17.43
CA GLN A 118 -5.66 20.42 17.50
C GLN A 118 -4.53 20.77 18.47
N PRO A 119 -3.64 21.74 18.15
CA PRO A 119 -3.61 22.60 16.96
C PRO A 119 -3.12 22.00 15.63
N VAL A 120 -2.63 20.76 15.61
CA VAL A 120 -1.86 20.20 14.48
C VAL A 120 -2.49 20.45 13.09
N GLU A 121 -1.68 20.88 12.13
CA GLU A 121 -2.11 21.14 10.75
C GLU A 121 -2.16 19.86 9.89
N ILE A 122 -1.20 18.95 10.04
CA ILE A 122 -1.08 17.72 9.25
C ILE A 122 -1.03 16.52 10.20
N VAL A 123 -1.98 15.60 10.07
CA VAL A 123 -2.03 14.37 10.88
C VAL A 123 -2.15 13.16 9.97
N LEU A 124 -1.10 12.35 9.96
CA LEU A 124 -0.98 11.15 9.16
C LEU A 124 -0.88 9.94 10.10
N LEU A 125 -1.99 9.21 10.23
CA LEU A 125 -2.13 8.02 11.08
C LEU A 125 -2.56 6.79 10.27
N SER A 126 -2.39 6.82 8.95
CA SER A 126 -2.78 5.70 8.10
C SER A 126 -1.93 4.45 8.31
N GLY A 127 -2.49 3.28 8.01
CA GLY A 127 -1.76 2.00 8.18
C GLY A 127 -1.48 1.69 9.66
N ASN A 128 -2.50 1.81 10.49
CA ASN A 128 -2.45 1.44 11.91
C ASN A 128 -3.68 0.57 12.25
N ASP A 129 -3.82 0.17 13.52
CA ASP A 129 -4.94 -0.62 14.03
C ASP A 129 -5.92 0.24 14.87
N LEU A 130 -6.06 1.53 14.55
CA LEU A 130 -6.97 2.43 15.26
C LEU A 130 -8.42 2.00 15.04
N SER A 131 -9.20 1.99 16.10
CA SER A 131 -10.57 1.46 16.13
C SER A 131 -11.53 2.44 16.84
N GLY A 132 -12.76 1.99 17.12
CA GLY A 132 -13.77 2.83 17.75
C GLY A 132 -14.42 3.80 16.77
N THR A 133 -15.00 4.90 17.27
CA THR A 133 -15.75 5.87 16.46
C THR A 133 -15.01 7.18 16.30
N LEU A 134 -15.23 7.87 15.18
CA LEU A 134 -14.73 9.23 14.96
C LEU A 134 -15.28 10.23 16.01
N PRO A 135 -14.46 11.15 16.53
CA PRO A 135 -14.86 12.08 17.59
C PRO A 135 -15.66 13.26 17.03
N GLU A 136 -16.55 13.82 17.84
CA GLU A 136 -17.30 15.04 17.49
C GLU A 136 -16.36 16.27 17.45
N ARG A 137 -16.57 17.17 16.49
CA ARG A 137 -15.91 18.49 16.47
C ARG A 137 -16.47 19.36 17.61
N PRO A 138 -15.64 19.80 18.57
CA PRO A 138 -16.10 20.68 19.64
C PRO A 138 -16.38 22.10 19.10
N SER A 139 -17.26 22.85 19.77
CA SER A 139 -17.68 24.18 19.29
C SER A 139 -16.57 25.23 19.24
N ASN A 140 -15.46 25.01 19.94
CA ASN A 140 -14.26 25.86 19.99
C ASN A 140 -13.09 25.31 19.17
N TYR A 141 -13.34 24.33 18.29
CA TYR A 141 -12.31 23.79 17.40
C TYR A 141 -11.83 24.86 16.40
N GLY A 142 -10.51 24.99 16.25
CA GLY A 142 -9.88 25.94 15.34
C GLY A 142 -9.76 25.38 13.93
N ASP A 143 -9.70 26.26 12.93
CA ASP A 143 -9.64 25.89 11.51
C ASP A 143 -8.19 25.76 11.01
N SER A 144 -7.32 25.06 11.77
CA SER A 144 -5.90 24.88 11.43
C SER A 144 -5.60 23.58 10.67
N LEU A 145 -6.50 22.60 10.73
CA LEU A 145 -6.29 21.28 10.14
C LEU A 145 -6.30 21.37 8.61
N TYR A 146 -5.14 21.09 8.02
CA TYR A 146 -4.89 21.08 6.59
C TYR A 146 -5.08 19.68 5.98
N GLU A 147 -4.55 18.66 6.66
CA GLU A 147 -4.53 17.29 6.18
C GLU A 147 -4.81 16.31 7.32
N LEU A 148 -5.78 15.43 7.09
CA LEU A 148 -6.15 14.35 7.99
C LEU A 148 -6.22 13.04 7.20
N ASP A 149 -5.21 12.20 7.41
CA ASP A 149 -5.14 10.87 6.85
C ASP A 149 -5.33 9.82 7.96
N LEU A 150 -6.50 9.19 7.97
CA LEU A 150 -6.88 8.09 8.86
C LEU A 150 -7.08 6.80 8.06
N ALA A 151 -6.54 6.72 6.84
CA ALA A 151 -6.78 5.59 5.97
C ALA A 151 -6.24 4.26 6.55
N ARG A 152 -6.77 3.12 6.10
CA ARG A 152 -6.26 1.79 6.48
C ARG A 152 -6.15 1.61 8.01
N ASN A 153 -7.30 1.74 8.67
CA ASN A 153 -7.49 1.52 10.10
C ASN A 153 -8.78 0.71 10.32
N ASP A 154 -9.17 0.45 11.55
CA ASP A 154 -10.38 -0.27 11.94
C ASP A 154 -11.49 0.66 12.50
N ILE A 155 -11.50 1.93 12.10
CA ILE A 155 -12.46 2.92 12.60
C ILE A 155 -13.87 2.60 12.08
N GLN A 156 -14.85 2.58 12.98
CA GLN A 156 -16.21 2.14 12.71
C GLN A 156 -17.27 3.21 13.04
N GLY A 157 -18.52 2.93 12.66
CA GLY A 157 -19.67 3.78 12.99
C GLY A 157 -19.89 4.88 11.96
N ALA A 158 -20.26 6.08 12.41
CA ALA A 158 -20.65 7.18 11.55
C ALA A 158 -19.60 8.30 11.54
N VAL A 159 -19.42 8.95 10.39
CA VAL A 159 -18.77 10.27 10.34
C VAL A 159 -19.70 11.27 11.03
N PRO A 160 -19.28 11.97 12.10
CA PRO A 160 -20.16 12.81 12.91
C PRO A 160 -20.75 13.99 12.14
N GLN A 161 -21.94 14.46 12.54
CA GLN A 161 -22.59 15.59 11.87
C GLN A 161 -21.77 16.89 12.00
N SER A 162 -21.06 17.05 13.11
CA SER A 162 -20.20 18.20 13.38
C SER A 162 -19.03 18.34 12.40
N TRP A 163 -18.63 17.25 11.72
CA TRP A 163 -17.54 17.26 10.75
C TRP A 163 -17.85 18.09 9.49
N ARG A 164 -19.12 18.38 9.20
CA ARG A 164 -19.51 19.29 8.10
C ARG A 164 -18.91 20.69 8.19
N GLN A 165 -18.31 21.03 9.33
CA GLN A 165 -17.69 22.33 9.59
C GLN A 165 -16.16 22.23 9.64
N LEU A 166 -15.55 21.06 9.39
CA LEU A 166 -14.10 20.89 9.44
C LEU A 166 -13.37 21.65 8.34
N ASP A 167 -13.92 21.67 7.13
CA ASP A 167 -13.40 22.45 6.00
C ASP A 167 -11.90 22.16 5.71
N VAL A 168 -11.52 20.89 5.79
CA VAL A 168 -10.14 20.38 5.68
C VAL A 168 -9.78 20.20 4.19
N PRO A 169 -8.65 20.77 3.73
CA PRO A 169 -8.16 20.59 2.37
C PRO A 169 -8.01 19.15 1.91
N TYR A 170 -7.45 18.27 2.74
CA TYR A 170 -7.20 16.87 2.43
C TYR A 170 -7.76 15.94 3.52
N LEU A 171 -8.71 15.08 3.15
CA LEU A 171 -9.30 14.10 4.06
C LEU A 171 -9.28 12.71 3.46
N ASP A 172 -8.53 11.78 4.07
CA ASP A 172 -8.58 10.36 3.71
C ASP A 172 -9.15 9.54 4.87
N LEU A 173 -10.29 8.88 4.61
CA LEU A 173 -10.96 7.97 5.53
C LEU A 173 -11.03 6.55 4.95
N SER A 174 -10.33 6.28 3.85
CA SER A 174 -10.46 5.02 3.13
C SER A 174 -9.94 3.83 3.94
N GLY A 175 -10.41 2.63 3.64
CA GLY A 175 -9.92 1.42 4.30
C GLY A 175 -10.26 1.39 5.79
N ASN A 176 -11.51 1.69 6.13
CA ASN A 176 -12.06 1.67 7.48
C ASN A 176 -13.38 0.88 7.48
N ARG A 177 -14.12 0.91 8.59
CA ARG A 177 -15.43 0.22 8.76
C ARG A 177 -16.57 1.23 8.98
N LEU A 178 -16.48 2.41 8.37
CA LEU A 178 -17.50 3.46 8.52
C LEU A 178 -18.75 3.10 7.72
N THR A 179 -19.91 3.24 8.34
CA THR A 179 -21.20 2.76 7.79
C THR A 179 -22.16 3.90 7.42
N GLN A 180 -21.97 5.08 8.01
CA GLN A 180 -22.92 6.21 7.88
C GLN A 180 -22.20 7.56 7.87
N GLY A 181 -22.89 8.60 7.40
CA GLY A 181 -22.38 9.97 7.47
C GLY A 181 -21.40 10.32 6.36
N TRP A 182 -21.34 9.57 5.27
CA TRP A 182 -20.53 9.91 4.09
C TRP A 182 -20.79 11.35 3.60
N GLN A 183 -22.02 11.88 3.72
CA GLN A 183 -22.31 13.28 3.39
C GLN A 183 -21.57 14.27 4.30
N ASN A 184 -21.33 13.88 5.55
CA ASN A 184 -20.58 14.70 6.50
C ASN A 184 -19.10 14.74 6.10
N ALA A 185 -18.53 13.62 5.64
CA ALA A 185 -17.16 13.57 5.12
C ALA A 185 -17.00 14.44 3.86
N LEU A 186 -17.94 14.35 2.91
CA LEU A 186 -17.91 15.16 1.69
C LEU A 186 -18.04 16.67 1.94
N LEU A 187 -18.73 17.06 3.01
CA LEU A 187 -18.84 18.46 3.42
C LEU A 187 -17.70 18.88 4.35
N ALA A 188 -16.94 17.93 4.89
CA ALA A 188 -15.77 18.19 5.71
C ALA A 188 -14.54 18.52 4.85
N ALA A 189 -14.46 17.97 3.62
CA ALA A 189 -13.33 18.15 2.71
C ALA A 189 -13.47 19.38 1.80
N GLN A 190 -12.35 19.93 1.31
CA GLN A 190 -12.32 20.98 0.29
C GLN A 190 -11.73 20.55 -1.06
N ASN A 191 -10.54 19.94 -1.05
CA ASN A 191 -9.81 19.65 -2.28
C ASN A 191 -9.77 18.16 -2.58
N TYR A 192 -9.48 17.34 -1.56
CA TYR A 192 -9.37 15.90 -1.67
C TYR A 192 -10.20 15.18 -0.62
N ILE A 193 -10.91 14.15 -1.07
CA ILE A 193 -11.66 13.24 -0.22
C ILE A 193 -11.54 11.81 -0.74
N ASN A 194 -11.20 10.89 0.15
CA ASN A 194 -11.23 9.47 -0.14
C ASN A 194 -12.04 8.72 0.93
N ILE A 195 -13.08 8.03 0.48
CA ILE A 195 -14.02 7.26 1.32
C ILE A 195 -14.20 5.84 0.81
N ALA A 196 -13.34 5.39 -0.11
CA ALA A 196 -13.37 4.01 -0.58
C ALA A 196 -13.16 3.05 0.59
N ASP A 197 -13.46 1.78 0.40
CA ASP A 197 -13.03 0.74 1.35
C ASP A 197 -13.60 0.93 2.74
N ASN A 198 -14.84 1.39 2.77
CA ASN A 198 -15.67 1.49 3.95
C ASN A 198 -16.92 0.62 3.78
N GLU A 199 -17.91 0.81 4.64
CA GLU A 199 -19.20 0.15 4.59
C GLU A 199 -20.33 1.20 4.43
N PHE A 200 -20.02 2.35 3.82
CA PHE A 200 -21.02 3.42 3.66
C PHE A 200 -22.16 2.92 2.79
N SER A 201 -23.38 3.23 3.20
CA SER A 201 -24.59 2.86 2.45
C SER A 201 -25.49 4.06 2.17
N GLY A 202 -26.40 3.88 1.22
CA GLY A 202 -27.43 4.85 0.87
C GLY A 202 -27.49 5.14 -0.62
N SER A 203 -28.39 6.05 -1.02
CA SER A 203 -28.55 6.43 -2.42
C SER A 203 -27.76 7.70 -2.72
N LEU A 204 -26.89 7.64 -3.74
CA LEU A 204 -26.25 8.84 -4.30
C LEU A 204 -27.25 9.65 -5.15
N ASP A 205 -28.44 9.11 -5.48
CA ASP A 205 -29.44 9.83 -6.25
C ASP A 205 -30.11 10.95 -5.44
N GLU A 206 -30.38 10.73 -4.15
CA GLU A 206 -31.09 11.68 -3.26
C GLU A 206 -30.24 12.88 -2.83
N ALA A 207 -28.93 12.77 -2.98
CA ALA A 207 -27.96 13.64 -2.33
C ALA A 207 -27.50 14.83 -3.19
N GLY A 208 -28.38 15.38 -4.06
CA GLY A 208 -28.10 16.42 -5.07
C GLY A 208 -26.86 17.30 -4.84
N VAL A 209 -26.91 18.23 -3.88
CA VAL A 209 -25.79 19.15 -3.56
C VAL A 209 -24.52 18.41 -3.13
N VAL A 210 -24.66 17.33 -2.36
CA VAL A 210 -23.54 16.56 -1.83
C VAL A 210 -22.83 15.76 -2.94
N VAL A 211 -23.57 15.21 -3.91
CA VAL A 211 -22.97 14.56 -5.08
C VAL A 211 -22.31 15.59 -6.00
N THR A 212 -22.89 16.78 -6.13
CA THR A 212 -22.19 17.89 -6.81
C THR A 212 -20.87 18.20 -6.12
N HIS A 213 -20.84 18.28 -4.79
CA HIS A 213 -19.58 18.41 -4.05
C HIS A 213 -18.61 17.27 -4.36
N LEU A 214 -19.03 16.00 -4.24
CA LEU A 214 -18.20 14.84 -4.62
C LEU A 214 -17.62 14.99 -6.04
N LEU A 215 -18.44 15.41 -7.00
CA LEU A 215 -18.07 15.66 -8.39
C LEU A 215 -17.36 17.00 -8.63
N ASP A 216 -17.14 17.84 -7.62
CA ASP A 216 -16.45 19.14 -7.73
C ASP A 216 -15.08 19.11 -7.04
N HIS A 217 -14.84 18.17 -6.12
CA HIS A 217 -13.54 18.01 -5.48
C HIS A 217 -12.46 17.75 -6.53
N ASN A 218 -11.33 18.43 -6.38
CA ASN A 218 -10.28 18.45 -7.38
C ASN A 218 -9.37 17.24 -7.15
N ASP A 219 -9.69 16.15 -7.83
CA ASP A 219 -8.87 14.93 -7.91
C ASP A 219 -7.46 15.21 -8.47
N SER A 220 -7.14 16.45 -8.87
CA SER A 220 -5.84 16.82 -9.45
C SER A 220 -4.68 16.85 -8.46
N VAL A 221 -4.90 16.72 -7.15
CA VAL A 221 -3.79 16.66 -6.16
C VAL A 221 -3.20 15.24 -6.12
N THR A 222 -4.03 14.21 -6.27
CA THR A 222 -3.62 12.79 -6.28
C THR A 222 -3.83 12.11 -7.62
N ALA A 223 -4.36 12.80 -8.64
CA ALA A 223 -4.71 12.34 -9.99
C ALA A 223 -5.51 11.01 -10.09
N GLY A 224 -6.04 10.49 -8.98
CA GLY A 224 -6.66 9.16 -8.91
C GLY A 224 -8.11 9.09 -9.41
N GLY A 225 -8.87 10.18 -9.36
CA GLY A 225 -10.31 10.16 -9.60
C GLY A 225 -11.14 9.83 -8.34
N ILE A 226 -12.46 9.71 -8.51
CA ILE A 226 -13.41 9.34 -7.47
C ILE A 226 -13.28 7.85 -7.15
N ASN A 227 -13.02 7.47 -5.90
CA ASN A 227 -13.03 6.07 -5.47
C ASN A 227 -14.20 5.82 -4.51
N LEU A 228 -15.20 5.08 -4.97
CA LEU A 228 -16.37 4.68 -4.18
C LEU A 228 -16.38 3.19 -3.86
N CYS A 229 -15.38 2.44 -4.34
CA CYS A 229 -15.35 0.99 -4.23
C CYS A 229 -15.54 0.51 -2.79
N TRP A 230 -16.12 -0.69 -2.68
CA TRP A 230 -16.37 -1.40 -1.43
C TRP A 230 -17.41 -0.80 -0.50
N ASN A 231 -18.00 0.34 -0.87
CA ASN A 231 -19.20 0.86 -0.23
C ASN A 231 -20.47 0.23 -0.83
N ASP A 232 -21.58 0.29 -0.08
CA ASP A 232 -22.91 -0.19 -0.46
C ASP A 232 -23.80 0.97 -0.97
N PHE A 233 -23.26 1.75 -1.92
CA PHE A 233 -24.00 2.83 -2.55
C PHE A 233 -24.92 2.32 -3.65
N SER A 234 -26.15 2.85 -3.70
CA SER A 234 -27.06 2.67 -4.81
C SER A 234 -27.11 3.90 -5.70
N ILE A 235 -27.07 3.67 -7.02
CA ILE A 235 -27.11 4.70 -8.05
C ILE A 235 -28.08 4.22 -9.13
N THR A 236 -29.15 4.97 -9.36
CA THR A 236 -30.21 4.63 -10.33
C THR A 236 -30.30 5.67 -11.45
N SER A 237 -29.76 6.87 -11.24
CA SER A 237 -29.70 7.90 -12.27
C SER A 237 -28.59 7.59 -13.28
N GLU A 238 -28.97 7.26 -14.52
CA GLU A 238 -28.03 7.07 -15.65
C GLU A 238 -27.08 8.26 -15.80
N ILE A 239 -27.58 9.50 -15.69
CA ILE A 239 -26.76 10.71 -15.77
C ILE A 239 -25.68 10.74 -14.68
N LYS A 240 -26.01 10.30 -13.45
CA LYS A 240 -25.03 10.25 -12.36
C LYS A 240 -24.03 9.13 -12.55
N ILE A 241 -24.48 7.98 -13.06
CA ILE A 241 -23.59 6.88 -13.44
C ILE A 241 -22.57 7.40 -14.45
N ASP A 242 -23.00 8.00 -15.56
CA ASP A 242 -22.10 8.53 -16.60
C ASP A 242 -21.11 9.58 -16.02
N GLN A 243 -21.57 10.44 -15.11
CA GLN A 243 -20.74 11.47 -14.47
C GLN A 243 -19.70 10.89 -13.51
N ILE A 244 -20.10 9.89 -12.71
CA ILE A 244 -19.20 9.20 -11.79
C ILE A 244 -18.21 8.36 -12.61
N GLU A 245 -18.68 7.62 -13.61
CA GLU A 245 -17.87 6.79 -14.50
C GLU A 245 -16.74 7.55 -15.17
N GLN A 246 -17.00 8.76 -15.67
CA GLN A 246 -15.99 9.63 -16.28
C GLN A 246 -14.87 10.06 -15.32
N ARG A 247 -15.10 9.93 -14.02
CA ARG A 247 -14.19 10.36 -12.97
C ARG A 247 -13.74 9.23 -12.05
N HIS A 248 -14.34 8.04 -12.13
CA HIS A 248 -14.10 6.99 -11.16
C HIS A 248 -12.81 6.22 -11.47
N VAL A 249 -12.08 5.89 -10.42
CA VAL A 249 -10.90 5.01 -10.41
C VAL A 249 -11.24 3.64 -11.01
N GLY A 250 -10.58 3.22 -12.09
CA GLY A 250 -10.92 1.97 -12.79
C GLY A 250 -12.03 2.07 -13.85
N GLY A 251 -12.53 3.28 -14.14
CA GLY A 251 -13.31 3.59 -15.35
C GLY A 251 -14.72 2.97 -15.39
N ALA A 252 -15.09 2.46 -16.58
CA ALA A 252 -16.46 2.11 -16.96
C ALA A 252 -17.17 1.11 -16.04
N ASN A 253 -16.40 0.27 -15.35
CA ASN A 253 -16.91 -0.86 -14.57
C ASN A 253 -16.91 -0.58 -13.06
N PHE A 254 -16.92 0.69 -12.64
CA PHE A 254 -16.87 1.02 -11.20
C PHE A 254 -18.04 0.44 -10.38
N LEU A 255 -19.19 0.19 -11.02
CA LEU A 255 -20.31 -0.45 -10.34
C LEU A 255 -19.97 -1.86 -9.85
N ASP A 256 -19.02 -2.55 -10.50
CA ASP A 256 -18.64 -3.91 -10.15
C ASP A 256 -17.93 -3.99 -8.79
N CYS A 257 -17.36 -2.87 -8.31
CA CYS A 257 -16.72 -2.81 -7.00
C CYS A 257 -17.63 -2.33 -5.87
N LEU A 258 -18.85 -1.87 -6.16
CA LEU A 258 -19.84 -1.48 -5.14
C LEU A 258 -20.57 -2.72 -4.57
N GLY A 259 -20.91 -2.67 -3.29
CA GLY A 259 -21.63 -3.75 -2.59
C GLY A 259 -20.85 -5.07 -2.50
N ARG A 260 -19.56 -5.06 -2.83
CA ARG A 260 -18.70 -6.24 -2.74
C ARG A 260 -18.42 -6.60 -1.29
N GLN A 261 -18.24 -7.90 -1.06
CA GLN A 261 -17.83 -8.44 0.23
C GLN A 261 -16.46 -9.09 0.10
N ARG A 262 -15.57 -8.72 1.02
CA ARG A 262 -14.29 -9.41 1.19
C ARG A 262 -14.53 -10.79 1.78
N ALA A 263 -13.68 -11.75 1.44
CA ALA A 263 -13.48 -12.99 2.19
C ALA A 263 -12.50 -12.74 3.35
N GLU A 264 -12.44 -13.64 4.33
CA GLU A 264 -11.37 -13.57 5.34
C GLU A 264 -10.02 -13.95 4.72
N LEU A 265 -8.95 -13.33 5.20
CA LEU A 265 -7.61 -13.74 4.82
C LEU A 265 -7.24 -15.04 5.53
N ASN A 266 -6.55 -15.93 4.81
CA ASN A 266 -5.96 -17.14 5.35
C ASN A 266 -4.81 -17.59 4.44
N ALA A 267 -4.07 -18.62 4.86
CA ALA A 267 -2.94 -19.18 4.10
C ALA A 267 -3.28 -19.49 2.63
N GLY A 268 -4.54 -19.86 2.34
CA GLY A 268 -5.04 -20.15 1.01
C GLY A 268 -4.99 -18.97 0.03
N ILE A 269 -4.77 -17.72 0.47
CA ILE A 269 -4.53 -16.62 -0.46
C ILE A 269 -3.18 -16.75 -1.18
N SER A 270 -2.24 -17.53 -0.63
CA SER A 270 -0.91 -17.69 -1.22
C SER A 270 -0.99 -18.44 -2.55
N GLY A 271 -0.24 -17.94 -3.53
CA GLY A 271 -0.14 -18.50 -4.87
C GLY A 271 -0.05 -17.43 -5.93
N SER A 272 -0.19 -17.87 -7.18
CA SER A 272 -0.10 -17.02 -8.35
C SER A 272 -1.49 -16.66 -8.86
N TRP A 273 -1.60 -15.43 -9.37
CA TRP A 273 -2.84 -14.81 -9.81
C TRP A 273 -2.60 -14.05 -11.11
N PHE A 274 -3.61 -14.01 -11.99
CA PHE A 274 -3.51 -13.26 -13.25
C PHE A 274 -4.86 -12.63 -13.63
N ASP A 275 -4.81 -11.53 -14.38
CA ASP A 275 -6.00 -10.96 -15.01
C ASP A 275 -6.19 -11.63 -16.39
N PRO A 276 -7.32 -12.29 -16.67
CA PRO A 276 -7.57 -12.94 -17.96
C PRO A 276 -7.53 -12.00 -19.17
N SER A 277 -7.86 -10.73 -18.99
CA SER A 277 -7.76 -9.71 -20.03
C SER A 277 -6.31 -9.31 -20.32
N ARG A 278 -5.38 -9.66 -19.43
CA ARG A 278 -3.96 -9.36 -19.49
C ARG A 278 -3.06 -10.61 -19.46
N SER A 279 -3.52 -11.70 -20.09
CA SER A 279 -2.78 -12.97 -20.16
C SER A 279 -1.34 -12.79 -20.65
N GLY A 280 -0.37 -13.01 -19.76
CA GLY A 280 1.06 -12.74 -19.97
C GLY A 280 1.69 -11.88 -18.87
N GLU A 281 0.86 -11.20 -18.07
CA GLU A 281 1.23 -10.55 -16.82
C GLU A 281 0.56 -11.25 -15.64
N GLY A 282 1.16 -11.17 -14.45
CA GLY A 282 0.59 -11.78 -13.26
C GLY A 282 1.35 -11.41 -12.00
N ILE A 283 0.89 -11.97 -10.89
CA ILE A 283 1.56 -11.88 -9.61
C ILE A 283 1.73 -13.27 -9.00
N SER A 284 2.75 -13.43 -8.15
CA SER A 284 2.83 -14.48 -7.14
C SER A 284 2.90 -13.79 -5.78
N SER A 285 1.96 -14.11 -4.90
CA SER A 285 1.86 -13.53 -3.55
C SER A 285 1.88 -14.61 -2.49
N HIS A 286 2.80 -14.51 -1.55
CA HIS A 286 3.03 -15.52 -0.52
C HIS A 286 2.87 -14.88 0.86
N LEU A 287 1.83 -15.30 1.59
CA LEU A 287 1.70 -14.96 3.00
C LEU A 287 2.80 -15.70 3.77
N LEU A 288 3.62 -14.99 4.54
CA LEU A 288 4.80 -15.55 5.19
C LEU A 288 4.51 -16.00 6.63
N GLU A 289 5.25 -17.00 7.09
CA GLU A 289 5.24 -17.44 8.51
C GLU A 289 5.63 -16.29 9.46
N SER A 290 6.46 -15.35 9.00
CA SER A 290 6.91 -14.18 9.77
C SER A 290 5.84 -13.11 9.98
N GLY A 291 4.68 -13.20 9.32
CA GLY A 291 3.62 -12.19 9.41
C GLY A 291 3.47 -11.32 8.16
N GLY A 292 4.54 -11.12 7.38
CA GLY A 292 4.54 -10.30 6.16
C GLY A 292 3.97 -11.02 4.94
N VAL A 293 3.85 -10.29 3.82
CA VAL A 293 3.46 -10.86 2.52
C VAL A 293 4.52 -10.52 1.47
N LEU A 294 5.08 -11.54 0.83
CA LEU A 294 5.97 -11.35 -0.30
C LEU A 294 5.14 -11.25 -1.60
N LEU A 295 5.42 -10.24 -2.41
CA LEU A 295 4.82 -10.03 -3.73
C LEU A 295 5.91 -10.07 -4.80
N TYR A 296 5.70 -10.89 -5.81
CA TYR A 296 6.35 -10.78 -7.10
C TYR A 296 5.31 -10.41 -8.14
N HIS A 297 5.51 -9.33 -8.86
CA HIS A 297 4.76 -9.04 -10.08
C HIS A 297 5.66 -9.30 -11.28
N PHE A 298 5.13 -9.94 -12.32
CA PHE A 298 5.84 -10.20 -13.57
C PHE A 298 4.99 -9.76 -14.76
N GLY A 299 5.65 -9.13 -15.74
CA GLY A 299 5.01 -8.63 -16.94
C GLY A 299 6.01 -7.97 -17.87
N PHE A 300 5.62 -6.84 -18.46
CA PHE A 300 6.41 -6.12 -19.46
C PHE A 300 6.49 -4.63 -19.14
N ASP A 301 7.53 -3.95 -19.62
CA ASP A 301 7.64 -2.49 -19.55
C ASP A 301 7.04 -1.79 -20.79
N GLY A 302 7.06 -0.46 -20.82
CA GLY A 302 6.53 0.32 -21.94
C GLY A 302 7.30 0.13 -23.27
N ALA A 303 8.47 -0.51 -23.24
CA ALA A 303 9.23 -0.90 -24.44
C ALA A 303 8.99 -2.37 -24.82
N GLY A 304 8.11 -3.07 -24.10
CA GLY A 304 7.80 -4.48 -24.28
C GLY A 304 8.90 -5.45 -23.84
N ARG A 305 9.83 -4.99 -23.01
CA ARG A 305 10.84 -5.85 -22.38
C ARG A 305 10.25 -6.50 -21.15
N GLN A 306 10.70 -7.71 -20.81
CA GLN A 306 10.31 -8.36 -19.57
C GLN A 306 10.68 -7.49 -18.36
N HIS A 307 9.75 -7.39 -17.43
CA HIS A 307 9.89 -6.59 -16.23
C HIS A 307 9.25 -7.32 -15.05
N TRP A 308 9.87 -7.23 -13.89
CA TRP A 308 9.35 -7.76 -12.64
C TRP A 308 9.60 -6.80 -11.48
N LEU A 309 8.69 -6.85 -10.52
CA LEU A 309 8.73 -6.07 -9.30
C LEU A 309 8.67 -7.00 -8.09
N ILE A 310 9.34 -6.61 -7.00
CA ILE A 310 9.30 -7.32 -5.73
C ILE A 310 8.98 -6.37 -4.59
N GLY A 311 8.18 -6.82 -3.62
CA GLY A 311 7.89 -6.05 -2.41
C GLY A 311 7.49 -6.94 -1.24
N VAL A 312 7.79 -6.48 -0.03
CA VAL A 312 7.28 -7.07 1.21
C VAL A 312 6.22 -6.14 1.76
N GLY A 313 5.04 -6.69 1.99
CA GLY A 313 3.87 -5.99 2.47
C GLY A 313 3.38 -6.57 3.78
N GLN A 314 2.24 -6.09 4.23
CA GLN A 314 1.65 -6.46 5.51
C GLN A 314 0.20 -6.92 5.33
N GLU A 315 -0.22 -7.79 6.24
CA GLU A 315 -1.62 -8.16 6.44
C GLU A 315 -2.26 -7.13 7.37
N SER A 316 -3.34 -6.48 6.94
CA SER A 316 -4.13 -5.58 7.77
C SER A 316 -5.62 -5.92 7.62
N GLY A 317 -6.21 -6.42 8.71
CA GLY A 317 -7.61 -6.87 8.75
C GLY A 317 -7.93 -7.95 7.71
N ARG A 318 -8.54 -7.54 6.59
CA ARG A 318 -9.04 -8.45 5.52
C ARG A 318 -8.33 -8.24 4.18
N THR A 319 -7.21 -7.55 4.20
CA THR A 319 -6.55 -7.02 3.01
C THR A 319 -5.03 -7.11 3.16
N LEU A 320 -4.34 -7.29 2.03
CA LEU A 320 -2.88 -7.27 1.97
C LEU A 320 -2.44 -5.97 1.32
N HIS A 321 -1.46 -5.28 1.88
CA HIS A 321 -1.04 -3.95 1.41
C HIS A 321 0.47 -3.81 1.34
N TRP A 322 0.90 -2.96 0.41
CA TRP A 322 2.27 -2.49 0.27
C TRP A 322 2.23 -0.96 0.21
N THR A 323 2.63 -0.32 1.30
CA THR A 323 2.71 1.14 1.43
C THR A 323 4.15 1.64 1.27
N ASP A 324 5.12 0.73 1.39
CA ASP A 324 6.55 0.95 1.18
C ASP A 324 6.98 0.67 -0.27
N ARG A 325 8.30 0.76 -0.53
CA ARG A 325 8.88 0.58 -1.87
C ARG A 325 8.70 -0.85 -2.37
N ILE A 326 7.78 -1.05 -3.30
CA ILE A 326 7.88 -2.09 -4.32
C ILE A 326 9.02 -1.68 -5.27
N ILE A 327 10.02 -2.54 -5.43
CA ILE A 327 11.23 -2.23 -6.18
C ILE A 327 11.30 -3.01 -7.48
N SER A 328 11.87 -2.35 -8.50
CA SER A 328 12.45 -2.98 -9.67
C SER A 328 13.96 -3.03 -9.51
N THR A 329 14.61 -4.01 -10.13
CA THR A 329 16.05 -4.22 -10.01
C THR A 329 16.70 -4.20 -11.39
N SER A 330 17.99 -3.87 -11.44
CA SER A 330 18.80 -3.99 -12.65
C SER A 330 20.10 -4.72 -12.35
N GLY A 331 20.52 -5.57 -13.26
CA GLY A 331 21.61 -6.50 -12.99
C GLY A 331 22.04 -7.26 -14.22
N ARG A 332 22.96 -8.21 -14.05
CA ARG A 332 23.51 -9.03 -15.14
C ARG A 332 23.42 -10.50 -14.78
N PHE A 333 23.11 -11.33 -15.76
CA PHE A 333 23.01 -12.77 -15.56
C PHE A 333 24.33 -13.32 -15.01
N GLY A 334 24.30 -13.93 -13.84
CA GLY A 334 25.49 -14.51 -13.21
C GLY A 334 26.19 -13.60 -12.21
N ASP A 335 26.04 -12.28 -12.36
CA ASP A 335 26.67 -11.28 -11.48
C ASP A 335 25.68 -10.70 -10.45
N GLY A 336 24.36 -10.86 -10.66
CA GLY A 336 23.33 -10.24 -9.83
C GLY A 336 23.12 -8.74 -10.10
N MET A 337 22.57 -8.04 -9.10
CA MET A 337 22.29 -6.61 -9.11
C MET A 337 23.58 -5.79 -9.20
N VAL A 338 23.56 -4.76 -10.06
CA VAL A 338 24.73 -3.87 -10.27
C VAL A 338 24.51 -2.49 -9.65
N ASP A 339 23.27 -2.12 -9.36
CA ASP A 339 22.91 -0.85 -8.71
C ASP A 339 21.74 -1.06 -7.75
N GLU A 340 21.99 -1.01 -6.44
CA GLU A 340 20.95 -1.17 -5.40
C GLU A 340 20.06 0.08 -5.28
N GLU A 341 20.54 1.26 -5.72
CA GLU A 341 19.91 2.55 -5.40
C GLU A 341 18.98 3.11 -6.48
N SER A 342 19.02 2.59 -7.72
CA SER A 342 18.24 3.13 -8.84
C SER A 342 17.03 2.27 -9.22
N GLY A 343 16.17 1.99 -8.22
CA GLY A 343 14.86 1.39 -8.43
C GLY A 343 14.04 2.22 -9.42
N GLY A 344 13.95 1.74 -10.66
CA GLY A 344 13.04 2.27 -11.67
C GLY A 344 11.61 2.20 -11.13
N ILE A 345 10.98 3.37 -11.03
CA ILE A 345 9.73 3.69 -10.34
C ILE A 345 9.92 3.96 -8.83
N GLY A 346 10.66 5.04 -8.52
CA GLY A 346 10.33 5.84 -7.34
C GLY A 346 9.01 6.59 -7.58
N PHE A 347 8.19 6.63 -6.53
CA PHE A 347 7.03 7.50 -6.22
C PHE A 347 5.75 6.71 -5.95
N GLY A 348 5.56 6.34 -4.67
CA GLY A 348 4.28 5.99 -4.02
C GLY A 348 3.41 4.99 -4.77
N ILE A 349 3.86 3.75 -4.88
CA ILE A 349 3.06 2.69 -5.50
C ILE A 349 2.29 1.94 -4.41
N ASP A 350 1.09 2.41 -4.09
CA ASP A 350 0.21 1.67 -3.16
C ASP A 350 -0.39 0.47 -3.89
N TRP A 351 -0.07 -0.74 -3.43
CA TRP A 351 -0.74 -1.96 -3.88
C TRP A 351 -1.60 -2.51 -2.78
N ARG A 352 -2.77 -3.00 -3.19
CA ARG A 352 -3.64 -3.74 -2.30
C ARG A 352 -4.22 -4.96 -2.97
N ILE A 353 -4.29 -6.06 -2.23
CA ILE A 353 -5.00 -7.28 -2.62
C ILE A 353 -6.16 -7.51 -1.65
N ASP A 354 -7.36 -7.55 -2.21
CA ASP A 354 -8.59 -7.89 -1.53
C ASP A 354 -9.01 -9.32 -1.93
N ARG A 355 -9.11 -10.24 -0.96
CA ARG A 355 -9.65 -11.56 -1.24
C ARG A 355 -11.16 -11.51 -1.42
N LEU A 356 -11.66 -12.06 -2.53
CA LEU A 356 -13.10 -12.14 -2.82
C LEU A 356 -13.65 -13.56 -2.68
N GLY A 357 -12.79 -14.57 -2.87
CA GLY A 357 -13.17 -15.96 -2.74
C GLY A 357 -11.97 -16.89 -2.69
N ALA A 358 -12.20 -18.16 -3.00
CA ALA A 358 -11.11 -19.13 -3.16
C ALA A 358 -10.29 -18.80 -4.42
N ASP A 359 -10.95 -18.47 -5.53
CA ASP A 359 -10.31 -18.37 -6.86
C ASP A 359 -10.34 -16.96 -7.45
N LEU A 360 -10.67 -15.95 -6.63
CA LEU A 360 -10.81 -14.56 -7.06
C LEU A 360 -10.22 -13.62 -6.02
N VAL A 361 -9.36 -12.71 -6.48
CA VAL A 361 -8.90 -11.54 -5.74
C VAL A 361 -9.12 -10.28 -6.57
N GLN A 362 -9.32 -9.15 -5.92
CA GLN A 362 -9.20 -7.84 -6.58
C GLN A 362 -7.86 -7.24 -6.19
N ILE A 363 -7.15 -6.70 -7.17
CA ILE A 363 -5.90 -5.97 -6.94
C ILE A 363 -6.10 -4.51 -7.32
N GLU A 364 -5.86 -3.61 -6.37
CA GLU A 364 -5.71 -2.19 -6.62
C GLU A 364 -4.23 -1.84 -6.76
N ARG A 365 -3.91 -1.08 -7.82
CA ARG A 365 -2.56 -0.61 -8.11
C ARG A 365 -2.61 0.89 -8.32
N VAL A 366 -1.99 1.65 -7.42
CA VAL A 366 -1.80 3.09 -7.56
C VAL A 366 -0.39 3.34 -8.10
N TYR A 367 -0.24 4.12 -9.17
CA TYR A 367 1.09 4.45 -9.72
C TYR A 367 1.09 5.79 -10.45
N ALA A 368 2.27 6.42 -10.50
CA ALA A 368 2.51 7.63 -11.28
C ALA A 368 2.96 7.29 -12.71
N ASP A 369 2.26 7.80 -13.72
CA ASP A 369 2.65 7.77 -15.13
C ASP A 369 3.30 9.09 -15.57
N PHE A 370 4.50 8.97 -16.12
CA PHE A 370 5.33 10.05 -16.65
C PHE A 370 5.50 10.00 -18.18
N SER A 371 4.82 9.09 -18.88
CA SER A 371 4.95 8.85 -20.32
C SER A 371 4.72 10.08 -21.22
N GLY A 372 4.07 11.13 -20.68
CA GLY A 372 3.86 12.43 -21.34
C GLY A 372 4.75 13.58 -20.88
N CYS A 373 5.69 13.34 -19.95
CA CYS A 373 6.57 14.37 -19.41
C CYS A 373 7.88 14.47 -20.22
N PRO A 374 8.33 15.68 -20.64
CA PRO A 374 9.60 15.83 -21.33
C PRO A 374 10.78 15.57 -20.37
N LEU A 375 11.50 14.46 -20.58
CA LEU A 375 12.62 14.00 -19.76
C LEU A 375 13.99 14.42 -20.36
N ASP A 376 14.40 15.69 -20.25
CA ASP A 376 15.84 16.17 -20.31
C ASP A 376 15.94 17.74 -20.18
N PRO A 377 17.01 18.37 -19.61
CA PRO A 377 17.15 18.72 -18.18
C PRO A 377 17.50 20.23 -17.89
N PRO A 378 17.70 20.68 -16.62
CA PRO A 378 17.43 20.00 -15.34
C PRO A 378 16.32 20.69 -14.51
N THR A 379 15.76 19.87 -13.60
CA THR A 379 14.86 20.12 -12.45
C THR A 379 14.56 21.56 -12.01
N PRO A 380 13.33 21.82 -11.51
CA PRO A 380 12.33 20.82 -11.08
C PRO A 380 11.57 20.17 -12.24
N MET A 381 11.07 18.94 -12.04
CA MET A 381 10.25 18.20 -13.03
C MET A 381 9.17 19.13 -13.60
N PRO A 382 9.10 19.33 -14.93
CA PRO A 382 8.31 20.41 -15.52
C PRO A 382 6.79 20.16 -15.56
N CYS A 383 6.32 18.99 -15.12
CA CYS A 383 4.92 18.59 -15.17
C CYS A 383 4.54 17.72 -13.98
N ALA A 384 3.28 17.83 -13.55
CA ALA A 384 2.67 16.89 -12.63
C ALA A 384 2.56 15.52 -13.31
N ALA A 385 2.96 14.46 -12.60
CA ALA A 385 2.70 13.09 -13.03
C ALA A 385 1.19 12.84 -13.08
N ARG A 386 0.75 11.98 -14.00
CA ARG A 386 -0.63 11.47 -13.95
C ARG A 386 -0.64 10.27 -13.04
N MET A 387 -1.26 10.36 -11.88
CA MET A 387 -1.51 9.17 -11.09
C MET A 387 -2.61 8.36 -11.74
N HIS A 388 -2.50 7.06 -11.64
CA HIS A 388 -3.51 6.08 -12.01
C HIS A 388 -3.79 5.24 -10.78
N SER A 389 -5.05 4.96 -10.51
CA SER A 389 -5.42 3.82 -9.67
C SER A 389 -6.26 2.89 -10.52
N ASN A 390 -5.79 1.65 -10.64
CA ASN A 390 -6.47 0.62 -11.41
C ASN A 390 -6.87 -0.51 -10.49
N ARG A 391 -8.10 -0.99 -10.65
CA ARG A 391 -8.62 -2.16 -9.95
C ARG A 391 -8.95 -3.23 -10.97
N PHE A 392 -8.33 -4.39 -10.82
CA PHE A 392 -8.62 -5.54 -11.68
C PHE A 392 -8.94 -6.75 -10.82
N ASP A 393 -9.84 -7.57 -11.33
CA ASP A 393 -10.08 -8.89 -10.79
C ASP A 393 -9.07 -9.86 -11.39
N TYR A 394 -8.41 -10.60 -10.50
CA TYR A 394 -7.44 -11.62 -10.86
C TYR A 394 -8.00 -12.99 -10.50
N ASP A 395 -7.92 -13.89 -11.48
CA ASP A 395 -8.23 -15.30 -11.34
C ASP A 395 -7.01 -16.04 -10.78
N ARG A 396 -7.29 -17.09 -10.00
CA ARG A 396 -6.24 -17.96 -9.47
C ARG A 396 -5.55 -18.73 -10.59
N LEU A 397 -4.22 -18.66 -10.61
CA LEU A 397 -3.36 -19.45 -11.48
C LEU A 397 -2.82 -20.69 -10.76
N SER A 398 -2.47 -20.55 -9.48
CA SER A 398 -1.95 -21.66 -8.68
C SER A 398 -2.49 -21.66 -7.26
N GLU A 399 -2.50 -22.84 -6.66
CA GLU A 399 -2.77 -23.03 -5.25
C GLU A 399 -1.68 -23.90 -4.64
N LEU A 400 -1.05 -23.39 -3.59
CA LEU A 400 0.03 -24.08 -2.90
C LEU A 400 -0.55 -25.20 -2.02
N ALA A 401 0.06 -26.37 -2.10
CA ALA A 401 -0.20 -27.45 -1.16
C ALA A 401 0.05 -26.97 0.28
N GLY A 402 -0.75 -27.46 1.21
CA GLY A 402 -0.62 -27.16 2.63
C GLY A 402 -1.25 -25.84 3.08
N THR A 403 -1.72 -25.00 2.15
CA THR A 403 -2.41 -23.74 2.46
C THR A 403 -3.88 -23.93 2.87
N ARG A 404 -4.40 -25.17 2.75
CA ARG A 404 -5.66 -25.63 3.31
C ARG A 404 -5.46 -26.99 3.98
N CYS A 405 -6.35 -27.34 4.92
CA CYS A 405 -6.25 -28.63 5.59
C CYS A 405 -6.56 -29.85 4.71
N ASP A 406 -7.22 -29.64 3.58
CA ASP A 406 -7.58 -30.69 2.63
C ASP A 406 -6.59 -30.84 1.46
N ASN A 407 -5.58 -29.97 1.32
CA ASN A 407 -4.61 -29.98 0.21
C ASN A 407 -3.15 -30.20 0.65
N GLN A 408 -2.93 -30.95 1.73
CA GLN A 408 -1.60 -31.18 2.30
C GLN A 408 -0.72 -32.08 1.39
N HIS A 409 0.56 -31.77 1.29
CA HIS A 409 1.56 -32.55 0.55
C HIS A 409 2.89 -32.63 1.32
N PRO A 410 3.62 -33.77 1.34
CA PRO A 410 4.87 -33.91 2.10
C PRO A 410 5.95 -32.87 1.76
N LEU A 411 5.96 -32.39 0.53
CA LEU A 411 6.93 -31.40 0.03
C LEU A 411 6.44 -29.94 0.15
N GLN A 412 5.26 -29.67 0.70
CA GLN A 412 4.67 -28.32 0.76
C GLN A 412 5.59 -27.26 1.41
N HIS A 413 6.45 -27.70 2.33
CA HIS A 413 7.42 -26.85 3.01
C HIS A 413 8.53 -26.30 2.07
N LEU A 414 8.65 -26.81 0.84
CA LEU A 414 9.59 -26.31 -0.16
C LEU A 414 9.06 -25.07 -0.90
N SER A 415 7.76 -24.77 -0.80
CA SER A 415 7.19 -23.55 -1.35
C SER A 415 7.82 -22.30 -0.70
N GLY A 416 8.10 -21.28 -1.50
CA GLY A 416 8.71 -20.02 -1.07
C GLY A 416 9.74 -19.50 -2.07
N ALA A 417 10.44 -18.44 -1.67
CA ALA A 417 11.52 -17.85 -2.44
C ALA A 417 12.88 -18.48 -2.07
N TRP A 418 13.72 -18.68 -3.08
CA TRP A 418 15.06 -19.26 -2.98
C TRP A 418 16.03 -18.42 -3.81
N PHE A 419 17.27 -18.25 -3.36
CA PHE A 419 18.24 -17.38 -4.02
C PHE A 419 19.67 -17.82 -3.78
N ASP A 420 20.62 -17.13 -4.41
CA ASP A 420 22.05 -17.24 -4.14
C ASP A 420 22.55 -15.88 -3.66
N SER A 421 23.15 -15.82 -2.47
CA SER A 421 23.66 -14.57 -1.90
C SER A 421 24.81 -13.96 -2.72
N GLU A 422 25.54 -14.77 -3.49
CA GLU A 422 26.56 -14.27 -4.42
C GLU A 422 25.95 -13.68 -5.71
N ARG A 423 24.65 -13.89 -5.95
CA ARG A 423 23.90 -13.43 -7.13
C ARG A 423 22.63 -12.66 -6.73
N SER A 424 22.81 -11.69 -5.84
CA SER A 424 21.72 -10.89 -5.28
C SER A 424 20.81 -10.31 -6.38
N GLY A 425 19.49 -10.38 -6.19
CA GLY A 425 18.46 -9.95 -7.14
C GLY A 425 18.11 -10.94 -8.24
N GLU A 426 18.79 -12.09 -8.30
CA GLU A 426 18.32 -13.28 -9.00
C GLU A 426 17.71 -14.26 -8.00
N GLY A 427 16.77 -15.09 -8.45
CA GLY A 427 16.20 -16.13 -7.59
C GLY A 427 15.00 -16.85 -8.16
N PHE A 428 14.48 -17.79 -7.38
CA PHE A 428 13.39 -18.68 -7.74
C PHE A 428 12.22 -18.48 -6.79
N VAL A 429 11.01 -18.39 -7.31
CA VAL A 429 9.78 -18.62 -6.55
C VAL A 429 9.32 -20.02 -6.87
N VAL A 430 9.31 -20.88 -5.85
CA VAL A 430 8.93 -22.28 -5.95
C VAL A 430 7.55 -22.45 -5.33
N GLU A 431 6.64 -23.10 -6.05
CA GLU A 431 5.29 -23.40 -5.58
C GLU A 431 5.03 -24.90 -5.74
N VAL A 432 4.87 -25.61 -4.62
CA VAL A 432 4.43 -27.01 -4.62
C VAL A 432 2.92 -27.05 -4.69
N LEU A 433 2.38 -27.71 -5.72
CA LEU A 433 0.95 -27.78 -6.00
C LEU A 433 0.29 -28.98 -5.30
N GLU A 434 -1.03 -28.96 -5.17
CA GLU A 434 -1.80 -30.03 -4.51
C GLU A 434 -1.66 -31.41 -5.17
N ASP A 435 -1.40 -31.44 -6.48
CA ASP A 435 -1.21 -32.67 -7.24
C ASP A 435 0.24 -33.20 -7.19
N GLY A 436 1.11 -32.55 -6.41
CA GLY A 436 2.49 -32.93 -6.20
C GLY A 436 3.47 -32.41 -7.26
N ARG A 437 3.00 -31.63 -8.24
CA ARG A 437 3.90 -30.93 -9.19
C ARG A 437 4.55 -29.70 -8.56
N GLY A 438 5.66 -29.27 -9.14
CA GLY A 438 6.31 -28.00 -8.81
C GLY A 438 6.10 -26.98 -9.93
N LEU A 439 5.76 -25.75 -9.58
CA LEU A 439 5.78 -24.58 -10.44
C LEU A 439 6.95 -23.69 -10.01
N VAL A 440 7.74 -23.22 -10.97
CA VAL A 440 8.88 -22.33 -10.71
C VAL A 440 8.78 -21.09 -11.58
N TYR A 441 8.95 -19.93 -10.95
CA TYR A 441 9.31 -18.68 -11.60
C TYR A 441 10.78 -18.40 -11.30
N TRP A 442 11.61 -18.26 -12.34
CA TRP A 442 13.00 -17.87 -12.19
C TRP A 442 13.16 -16.41 -12.63
N PHE A 443 13.45 -15.54 -11.66
CA PHE A 443 13.75 -14.13 -11.87
C PHE A 443 15.26 -13.92 -11.99
N THR A 444 15.68 -13.32 -13.11
CA THR A 444 17.09 -13.09 -13.42
C THR A 444 17.24 -11.88 -14.36
N TYR A 445 18.39 -11.77 -15.03
CA TYR A 445 18.72 -10.71 -15.98
C TYR A 445 19.15 -11.29 -17.32
N ARG A 446 19.21 -10.44 -18.34
CA ARG A 446 19.73 -10.85 -19.65
C ARG A 446 21.25 -11.03 -19.60
N PRO A 447 21.80 -12.02 -20.34
CA PRO A 447 23.24 -12.26 -20.47
C PRO A 447 23.86 -11.32 -21.53
N ASP A 448 23.56 -10.03 -21.41
CA ASP A 448 24.07 -8.96 -22.25
C ASP A 448 24.38 -7.71 -21.41
N GLU A 449 24.99 -6.69 -22.01
CA GLU A 449 25.35 -5.45 -21.29
C GLU A 449 24.15 -4.53 -21.01
N SER A 450 22.92 -4.96 -21.30
CA SER A 450 21.74 -4.09 -21.25
C SER A 450 21.16 -3.89 -19.86
N MET A 451 21.57 -4.74 -18.89
CA MET A 451 21.08 -4.74 -17.52
C MET A 451 19.57 -4.95 -17.36
N HIS A 452 18.90 -5.46 -18.40
CA HIS A 452 17.47 -5.71 -18.34
C HIS A 452 17.15 -7.02 -17.62
N GLN A 453 16.00 -7.01 -16.96
CA GLN A 453 15.41 -8.18 -16.34
C GLN A 453 15.00 -9.23 -17.37
N ALA A 454 14.98 -10.49 -16.92
CA ALA A 454 14.40 -11.62 -17.61
C ALA A 454 13.71 -12.51 -16.57
N TRP A 455 12.62 -13.16 -16.96
CA TRP A 455 11.96 -14.14 -16.12
C TRP A 455 11.55 -15.36 -16.94
N MET A 456 11.67 -16.53 -16.33
CA MET A 456 11.26 -17.81 -16.93
C MET A 456 10.24 -18.48 -16.02
N ILE A 457 9.38 -19.30 -16.62
CA ILE A 457 8.38 -20.07 -15.91
C ILE A 457 8.39 -21.51 -16.41
N GLY A 458 8.15 -22.47 -15.53
CA GLY A 458 7.99 -23.87 -15.91
C GLY A 458 7.36 -24.70 -14.81
N THR A 459 6.77 -25.83 -15.20
CA THR A 459 6.19 -26.81 -14.28
C THR A 459 6.87 -28.15 -14.46
N GLY A 460 7.08 -28.87 -13.36
CA GLY A 460 7.79 -30.14 -13.35
C GLY A 460 7.33 -31.08 -12.25
N ASP A 461 8.02 -32.21 -12.16
CA ASP A 461 7.71 -33.29 -11.24
C ASP A 461 8.84 -33.47 -10.21
N PHE A 462 8.48 -33.91 -9.00
CA PHE A 462 9.43 -34.23 -7.95
C PHE A 462 9.83 -35.72 -7.98
N ASP A 463 11.13 -36.00 -7.92
CA ASP A 463 11.69 -37.29 -7.50
C ASP A 463 12.41 -37.10 -6.16
N GLY A 464 11.78 -37.53 -5.06
CA GLY A 464 12.25 -37.18 -3.71
C GLY A 464 12.14 -35.67 -3.46
N GLN A 465 13.29 -35.01 -3.24
CA GLN A 465 13.37 -33.55 -3.07
C GLN A 465 13.99 -32.86 -4.30
N THR A 466 14.12 -33.56 -5.42
CA THR A 466 14.62 -32.98 -6.66
C THR A 466 13.45 -32.66 -7.58
N LEU A 467 13.27 -31.38 -7.90
CA LEU A 467 12.28 -30.90 -8.88
C LEU A 467 12.94 -30.83 -10.26
N SER A 468 12.41 -31.58 -11.22
CA SER A 468 12.89 -31.57 -12.62
C SER A 468 11.86 -30.93 -13.54
N ILE A 469 12.27 -29.89 -14.26
CA ILE A 469 11.46 -29.16 -15.24
C ILE A 469 12.14 -29.29 -16.61
N ASP A 470 11.55 -30.11 -17.48
CA ASP A 470 12.10 -30.40 -18.80
C ASP A 470 11.93 -29.23 -19.79
N GLU A 471 10.89 -28.41 -19.60
CA GLU A 471 10.55 -27.28 -20.47
C GLU A 471 10.29 -26.02 -19.64
N MET A 472 11.30 -25.15 -19.60
CA MET A 472 11.17 -23.77 -19.17
C MET A 472 10.86 -22.89 -20.38
N ILE A 473 9.94 -21.96 -20.21
CA ILE A 473 9.59 -20.96 -21.21
C ILE A 473 9.91 -19.55 -20.71
N ARG A 474 10.17 -18.65 -21.67
CA ARG A 474 10.39 -17.23 -21.45
C ARG A 474 9.35 -16.44 -22.26
N PRO A 475 8.31 -15.89 -21.63
CA PRO A 475 7.32 -15.07 -22.33
C PRO A 475 7.91 -13.75 -22.82
N ILE A 476 7.62 -13.40 -24.06
CA ILE A 476 8.10 -12.17 -24.73
C ILE A 476 6.99 -11.49 -25.53
N GLY A 477 7.18 -10.22 -25.90
CA GLY A 477 6.33 -9.54 -26.89
C GLY A 477 5.12 -8.77 -26.34
N GLY A 478 4.86 -8.82 -25.04
CA GLY A 478 3.87 -7.95 -24.38
C GLY A 478 4.35 -6.49 -24.27
N ALA A 479 3.49 -5.60 -23.78
CA ALA A 479 3.77 -4.17 -23.53
C ALA A 479 3.01 -3.66 -22.30
N TRP A 480 3.56 -2.72 -21.53
CA TRP A 480 2.90 -2.20 -20.32
C TRP A 480 1.65 -1.33 -20.61
N GLY A 481 0.75 -1.29 -19.64
CA GLY A 481 -0.33 -0.29 -19.60
C GLY A 481 -1.44 -0.52 -20.61
N GLU A 482 -1.97 0.56 -21.18
CA GLU A 482 -3.09 0.54 -22.15
C GLU A 482 -2.71 -0.10 -23.49
N ASP A 483 -1.41 -0.14 -23.82
CA ASP A 483 -0.90 -0.76 -25.06
C ASP A 483 -0.76 -2.29 -24.97
N PHE A 484 -1.08 -2.89 -23.81
CA PHE A 484 -0.99 -4.33 -23.63
C PHE A 484 -1.93 -5.07 -24.57
N ASN A 485 -1.38 -6.04 -25.29
CA ASN A 485 -2.13 -6.96 -26.14
C ASN A 485 -1.76 -8.41 -25.79
N PRO A 486 -2.69 -9.22 -25.24
CA PRO A 486 -2.39 -10.62 -24.88
C PRO A 486 -1.99 -11.46 -26.10
N ASP A 487 -2.52 -11.17 -27.29
CA ASP A 487 -2.20 -11.91 -28.52
C ASP A 487 -0.76 -11.66 -29.02
N ALA A 488 -0.07 -10.65 -28.48
CA ALA A 488 1.32 -10.35 -28.81
C ALA A 488 2.31 -11.15 -27.94
N VAL A 489 1.85 -11.78 -26.85
CA VAL A 489 2.69 -12.58 -25.97
C VAL A 489 3.01 -13.91 -26.62
N VAL A 490 4.29 -14.24 -26.70
CA VAL A 490 4.79 -15.49 -27.26
C VAL A 490 5.64 -16.21 -26.22
N ASP A 491 5.29 -17.46 -25.94
CA ASP A 491 6.08 -18.34 -25.09
C ASP A 491 7.29 -18.86 -25.89
N GLN A 492 8.47 -18.30 -25.59
CA GLN A 492 9.71 -18.73 -26.21
C GLN A 492 10.30 -19.89 -25.39
N PRO A 493 10.54 -21.09 -25.97
CA PRO A 493 11.27 -22.13 -25.28
C PRO A 493 12.64 -21.63 -24.80
N TRP A 494 13.02 -21.94 -23.57
CA TRP A 494 14.25 -21.46 -22.95
C TRP A 494 15.24 -22.57 -22.60
N GLY A 495 14.76 -23.73 -22.16
CA GLY A 495 15.64 -24.83 -21.75
C GLY A 495 15.02 -25.69 -20.65
N SER A 496 15.87 -26.24 -19.78
CA SER A 496 15.46 -27.03 -18.63
C SER A 496 16.05 -26.48 -17.32
N LEU A 497 15.39 -26.80 -16.21
CA LEU A 497 15.79 -26.43 -14.86
C LEU A 497 15.64 -27.66 -13.94
N THR A 498 16.61 -27.88 -13.07
CA THR A 498 16.51 -28.82 -11.96
C THR A 498 16.87 -28.12 -10.67
N LEU A 499 16.00 -28.21 -9.67
CA LEU A 499 16.25 -27.74 -8.31
C LEU A 499 16.38 -28.96 -7.39
N ASP A 500 17.58 -29.18 -6.84
CA ASP A 500 17.86 -30.27 -5.92
C ASP A 500 17.90 -29.73 -4.48
N PHE A 501 16.81 -29.90 -3.73
CA PHE A 501 16.73 -29.44 -2.35
C PHE A 501 17.44 -30.45 -1.44
N THR A 502 18.58 -30.03 -0.90
CA THR A 502 19.38 -30.85 0.03
C THR A 502 18.63 -31.01 1.34
N ASP A 503 18.04 -29.92 1.82
CA ASP A 503 17.18 -29.88 2.98
C ASP A 503 16.13 -28.75 2.83
N GLY A 504 15.45 -28.45 3.94
CA GLY A 504 14.46 -27.40 3.98
C GLY A 504 15.04 -25.98 3.97
N GLU A 505 16.35 -25.76 3.85
CA GLU A 505 17.02 -24.44 3.89
C GLU A 505 18.01 -24.23 2.74
N SER A 506 18.53 -25.29 2.14
CA SER A 506 19.60 -25.26 1.15
C SER A 506 19.36 -26.25 0.02
N GLY A 507 19.92 -25.93 -1.14
CA GLY A 507 19.84 -26.78 -2.32
C GLY A 507 20.80 -26.34 -3.41
N HIS A 508 20.59 -26.88 -4.60
CA HIS A 508 21.38 -26.56 -5.78
C HIS A 508 20.48 -26.41 -7.00
N ALA A 509 20.73 -25.38 -7.80
CA ALA A 509 20.08 -25.18 -9.09
C ALA A 509 21.01 -25.66 -10.22
N TYR A 510 20.43 -26.32 -11.22
CA TYR A 510 21.10 -26.74 -12.46
C TYR A 510 20.24 -26.32 -13.64
N TRP A 511 20.83 -25.72 -14.66
CA TRP A 511 20.11 -25.33 -15.87
C TRP A 511 20.86 -25.71 -17.14
N ASP A 512 20.08 -25.91 -18.20
CA ASP A 512 20.60 -26.08 -19.56
C ASP A 512 19.72 -25.28 -20.53
N SER A 513 20.25 -24.15 -21.02
CA SER A 513 19.53 -23.26 -21.92
C SER A 513 19.79 -23.60 -23.38
N ILE A 514 18.73 -23.53 -24.20
CA ILE A 514 18.86 -23.58 -25.66
C ILE A 514 19.42 -22.27 -26.23
N ASP A 515 19.35 -21.18 -25.47
CA ASP A 515 19.97 -19.91 -25.82
C ASP A 515 21.45 -19.94 -25.39
N PRO A 516 22.39 -19.94 -26.36
CA PRO A 516 23.81 -20.06 -26.06
C PRO A 516 24.36 -18.89 -25.23
N ALA A 517 23.64 -17.77 -25.12
CA ALA A 517 24.05 -16.66 -24.27
C ALA A 517 23.85 -16.95 -22.78
N TYR A 518 22.81 -17.72 -22.41
CA TYR A 518 22.62 -18.21 -21.03
C TYR A 518 23.45 -19.47 -20.77
N GLY A 519 23.63 -20.31 -21.78
CA GLY A 519 24.40 -21.56 -21.68
C GLY A 519 23.83 -22.55 -20.67
N SER A 520 24.68 -23.43 -20.17
CA SER A 520 24.35 -24.40 -19.11
C SER A 520 25.23 -24.11 -17.90
N GLY A 521 24.72 -24.36 -16.70
CA GLY A 521 25.46 -24.14 -15.48
C GLY A 521 24.72 -24.59 -14.24
N ASP A 522 25.31 -24.27 -13.10
CA ASP A 522 24.81 -24.64 -11.79
C ASP A 522 25.27 -23.65 -10.72
N HIS A 523 24.48 -23.49 -9.66
CA HIS A 523 24.87 -22.68 -8.49
C HIS A 523 24.10 -23.14 -7.23
N PRO A 524 24.66 -22.93 -6.02
CA PRO A 524 23.95 -23.22 -4.78
C PRO A 524 22.76 -22.27 -4.61
N ILE A 525 21.75 -22.73 -3.88
CA ILE A 525 20.62 -21.90 -3.46
C ILE A 525 20.34 -22.07 -1.98
N GLU A 526 19.90 -20.99 -1.36
CA GLU A 526 19.44 -20.93 0.02
C GLU A 526 18.04 -20.33 0.09
N ARG A 527 17.31 -20.69 1.14
CA ARG A 527 15.94 -20.24 1.33
C ARG A 527 15.90 -18.77 1.74
N LEU A 528 15.09 -17.99 1.03
CA LEU A 528 14.79 -16.61 1.38
C LEU A 528 13.49 -16.48 2.18
N SER A 529 12.47 -17.29 1.88
CA SER A 529 11.16 -17.17 2.53
C SER A 529 10.44 -18.50 2.77
N ARG A 530 9.52 -18.48 3.74
CA ARG A 530 8.63 -19.58 4.12
C ARG A 530 7.18 -19.15 4.01
N VAL A 531 6.40 -19.89 3.23
CA VAL A 531 4.96 -19.67 3.09
C VAL A 531 4.24 -20.14 4.35
N ARG A 532 3.33 -19.32 4.88
CA ARG A 532 2.42 -19.66 5.96
C ARG A 532 1.49 -20.78 5.51
N LEU A 533 1.50 -21.90 6.23
CA LEU A 533 0.62 -23.04 5.99
C LEU A 533 -0.68 -22.93 6.80
N ALA A 534 -1.69 -23.73 6.45
CA ALA A 534 -2.90 -23.83 7.23
C ALA A 534 -2.66 -24.48 8.60
N GLU A 535 -3.27 -23.92 9.64
CA GLU A 535 -3.33 -24.55 10.96
C GLU A 535 -4.46 -25.59 10.98
N CYS A 536 -4.08 -26.87 11.00
CA CYS A 536 -5.01 -27.99 10.97
C CYS A 536 -5.04 -28.68 12.33
N HIS A 537 -6.22 -28.71 12.96
CA HIS A 537 -6.44 -29.28 14.30
C HIS A 537 -7.02 -30.69 14.27
#